data_AF-A0A1W2D908-F1
#
_entry.id   AF-A0A1W2D908-F1
#
_cell.length_a   1.000
_cell.length_b   1.000
_cell.length_c   1.000
_cell.angle_alpha   90.00
_cell.angle_beta   90.00
_cell.angle_gamma   90.00
#
_symmetry.space_group_name_H-M   'P 1'
#
loop_
_entity.id
_entity.type
_entity.pdbx_description
1 polymer ?
#
loop_
_entity_poly.entity_id
_entity_poly.type
_entity_poly.pdbx_seq_one_letter_code
_entity_poly.pdbx_strand_id
1 'polypeptide(L)'
;MSSRGWLVQPQMAFADHAATLHLTLCAATAAHTDELVAALTEAVSAAREYGPVEVNPDLVAAARQIDPAGLDEATLDGLLAIAGLGGGGGTLQVPDRMAEVNALLDAVPRALREALLAAVLDRLTR
;
A
#
# COMPACT_ATOMS: atom_id res chain seq x y z
N MET A 1 -1.88 -11.00 7.09
CA MET A 1 -3.32 -11.06 7.44
C MET A 1 -4.20 -11.43 6.25
N SER A 2 -4.19 -10.68 5.13
CA SER A 2 -5.05 -10.97 3.96
C SER A 2 -4.92 -12.41 3.43
N SER A 3 -3.70 -12.94 3.26
CA SER A 3 -3.45 -14.34 2.86
C SER A 3 -3.94 -15.39 3.87
N ARG A 4 -4.39 -14.97 5.06
CA ARG A 4 -4.98 -15.79 6.13
C ARG A 4 -6.48 -15.50 6.29
N GLY A 5 -7.12 -14.87 5.30
CA GLY A 5 -8.55 -14.59 5.28
C GLY A 5 -9.00 -13.34 6.05
N TRP A 6 -8.06 -12.58 6.64
CA TRP A 6 -8.39 -11.40 7.44
C TRP A 6 -8.20 -10.11 6.65
N LEU A 7 -9.31 -9.39 6.43
CA LEU A 7 -9.28 -8.02 5.91
C LEU A 7 -8.79 -7.08 7.01
N VAL A 8 -7.74 -6.33 6.71
CA VAL A 8 -7.12 -5.35 7.62
C VAL A 8 -6.74 -4.12 6.81
N GLN A 9 -6.68 -2.96 7.46
CA GLN A 9 -6.40 -1.69 6.79
C GLN A 9 -5.05 -1.15 7.25
N PRO A 10 -3.95 -1.35 6.50
CA PRO A 10 -2.70 -0.67 6.79
C PRO A 10 -2.88 0.83 6.59
N GLN A 11 -2.29 1.62 7.48
CA GLN A 11 -2.26 3.08 7.40
C GLN A 11 -0.80 3.50 7.38
N MET A 12 -0.46 4.29 6.37
CA MET A 12 0.88 4.86 6.19
C MET A 12 1.23 5.84 7.33
N ALA A 13 2.52 6.11 7.50
CA ALA A 13 2.98 7.09 8.48
C ALA A 13 2.42 8.49 8.18
N PHE A 14 2.19 9.27 9.23
CA PHE A 14 1.68 10.64 9.13
C PHE A 14 2.21 11.52 10.25
N ALA A 15 2.82 12.64 9.87
CA ALA A 15 3.52 13.54 10.80
C ALA A 15 4.51 12.75 11.67
N ASP A 16 4.42 12.89 12.99
CA ASP A 16 5.32 12.21 13.94
C ASP A 16 4.81 10.81 14.35
N HIS A 17 3.77 10.30 13.68
CA HIS A 17 3.20 8.98 13.94
C HIS A 17 3.70 7.94 12.93
N ALA A 18 4.17 6.81 13.46
CA ALA A 18 4.53 5.65 12.66
C ALA A 18 3.31 5.03 11.95
N ALA A 19 3.56 4.22 10.92
CA ALA A 19 2.53 3.44 10.24
C ALA A 19 1.78 2.51 11.22
N THR A 20 0.48 2.37 11.03
CA THR A 20 -0.41 1.58 11.90
C THR A 20 -1.19 0.54 11.10
N LEU A 21 -1.82 -0.39 11.82
CA LEU A 21 -2.77 -1.35 11.26
C LEU A 21 -4.12 -1.15 11.96
N HIS A 22 -5.17 -0.89 11.18
CA HIS A 22 -6.53 -0.77 11.70
C HIS A 22 -7.29 -2.10 11.57
N LEU A 23 -7.89 -2.50 12.68
CA LEU A 23 -8.77 -3.66 12.81
C LEU A 23 -10.16 -3.20 13.25
N THR A 24 -11.19 -3.59 12.49
CA THR A 24 -12.59 -3.36 12.86
C THR A 24 -13.15 -4.65 13.44
N LEU A 25 -13.56 -4.63 14.71
CA LEU A 25 -14.14 -5.78 15.40
C LEU A 25 -15.63 -5.52 15.62
N CYS A 26 -16.45 -6.53 15.38
CA CYS A 26 -17.89 -6.48 15.64
C CYS A 26 -18.37 -7.75 16.36
N ALA A 27 -19.66 -7.83 16.66
CA ALA A 27 -20.23 -8.99 17.33
C ALA A 27 -19.98 -10.31 16.58
N ALA A 28 -19.96 -10.28 15.24
CA ALA A 28 -19.65 -11.46 14.42
C ALA A 28 -18.19 -11.91 14.57
N THR A 29 -17.26 -11.01 14.91
CA THR A 29 -15.86 -11.35 15.14
C THR A 29 -15.66 -12.10 16.46
N ALA A 30 -16.57 -11.96 17.43
CA ALA A 30 -16.39 -12.51 18.78
C ALA A 30 -16.17 -14.03 18.77
N ALA A 31 -16.89 -14.77 17.92
CA ALA A 31 -16.75 -16.22 17.76
C ALA A 31 -15.41 -16.65 17.14
N HIS A 32 -14.69 -15.73 16.49
CA HIS A 32 -13.43 -15.98 15.77
C HIS A 32 -12.23 -15.29 16.43
N THR A 33 -12.36 -14.86 17.68
CA THR A 33 -11.30 -14.11 18.38
C THR A 33 -10.00 -14.91 18.46
N ASP A 34 -10.07 -16.20 18.76
CA ASP A 34 -8.88 -17.06 18.85
C ASP A 34 -8.20 -17.23 17.48
N GLU A 35 -8.98 -17.38 16.41
CA GLU A 35 -8.48 -17.44 15.03
C GLU A 35 -7.82 -16.12 14.61
N LEU A 36 -8.40 -14.98 14.98
CA LEU A 36 -7.84 -13.65 14.73
C LEU A 36 -6.50 -13.48 15.44
N VAL A 37 -6.42 -13.84 16.72
CA VAL A 37 -5.20 -13.72 17.52
C VAL A 37 -4.10 -14.62 16.98
N ALA A 38 -4.43 -15.86 16.59
CA ALA A 38 -3.48 -16.77 15.97
C ALA A 38 -2.95 -16.20 14.64
N ALA A 39 -3.84 -15.77 13.74
CA ALA A 39 -3.45 -15.20 12.46
C ALA A 39 -2.60 -13.94 12.59
N LEU A 40 -2.92 -13.06 13.55
CA LEU A 40 -2.15 -11.84 13.83
C LEU A 40 -0.77 -12.19 14.39
N THR A 41 -0.69 -13.14 15.32
CA THR A 41 0.58 -13.57 15.91
C THR A 41 1.52 -14.13 14.84
N GLU A 42 1.02 -15.02 13.98
CA GLU A 42 1.81 -15.56 12.88
C GLU A 42 2.23 -14.50 11.87
N ALA A 43 1.33 -13.56 11.54
CA ALA A 43 1.64 -12.47 10.62
C ALA A 43 2.73 -11.54 11.18
N VAL A 44 2.71 -11.25 12.48
CA VAL A 44 3.74 -10.46 13.16
C VAL A 44 5.07 -11.21 13.18
N SER A 45 5.07 -12.51 13.49
CA SER A 45 6.29 -13.33 13.45
C SER A 45 6.92 -13.34 12.05
N ALA A 46 6.12 -13.57 11.01
CA ALA A 46 6.58 -13.52 9.63
C ALA A 46 7.11 -12.13 9.26
N ALA A 47 6.39 -11.05 9.60
CA ALA A 47 6.84 -9.68 9.32
C ALA A 47 8.18 -9.35 10.01
N ARG A 48 8.40 -9.85 11.22
CA ARG A 48 9.68 -9.70 11.93
C ARG A 48 10.81 -10.48 11.26
N GLU A 49 10.53 -11.67 10.75
CA GLU A 49 11.51 -12.48 10.03
C GLU A 49 11.91 -11.85 8.69
N TYR A 50 10.95 -11.31 7.93
CA TYR A 50 11.20 -10.61 6.68
C TYR A 50 11.89 -9.26 6.87
N GLY A 51 11.59 -8.57 7.98
CA GLY A 51 12.06 -7.21 8.23
C GLY A 51 11.25 -6.14 7.48
N PRO A 52 11.60 -4.86 7.68
CA PRO A 52 10.97 -3.75 6.96
C PRO A 52 11.29 -3.82 5.46
N VAL A 53 10.37 -3.33 4.63
CA VAL A 53 10.65 -3.14 3.21
C VAL A 53 11.58 -1.94 3.04
N GLU A 54 12.72 -2.17 2.41
CA GLU A 54 13.67 -1.13 2.02
C GLU A 54 13.28 -0.55 0.66
N VAL A 55 12.92 0.74 0.63
CA VAL A 55 12.61 1.46 -0.62
C VAL A 55 13.90 2.06 -1.17
N ASN A 56 14.16 1.89 -2.47
CA ASN A 56 15.34 2.47 -3.10
C ASN A 56 15.33 4.02 -2.94
N PRO A 57 16.36 4.63 -2.32
CA PRO A 57 16.41 6.07 -2.11
C PRO A 57 16.42 6.88 -3.41
N ASP A 58 16.95 6.33 -4.51
CA ASP A 58 16.93 6.99 -5.82
C ASP A 58 15.50 7.10 -6.37
N LEU A 59 14.65 6.10 -6.10
CA LEU A 59 13.24 6.14 -6.47
C LEU A 59 12.49 7.24 -5.67
N VAL A 60 12.81 7.37 -4.38
CA VAL A 60 12.26 8.45 -3.54
C VAL A 60 12.73 9.82 -4.02
N ALA A 61 14.01 9.95 -4.39
CA ALA A 61 14.57 11.18 -4.93
C ALA A 61 13.93 11.56 -6.27
N ALA A 62 13.71 10.59 -7.17
CA ALA A 62 13.01 10.79 -8.43
C ALA A 62 11.54 11.22 -8.20
N ALA A 63 10.84 10.56 -7.27
CA ALA A 63 9.45 10.91 -6.94
C ALA A 63 9.31 12.36 -6.44
N ARG A 64 10.31 12.91 -5.77
CA ARG A 64 10.32 14.32 -5.32
C ARG A 64 10.40 15.34 -6.47
N GLN A 65 10.77 14.93 -7.67
CA GLN A 65 10.83 15.80 -8.85
C GLN A 65 9.50 15.86 -9.62
N ILE A 66 8.53 15.01 -9.26
CA ILE A 66 7.24 14.94 -9.93
C ILE A 66 6.33 16.04 -9.37
N ASP A 67 5.80 16.89 -10.24
CA ASP A 67 4.73 17.84 -9.88
C ASP A 67 3.39 17.11 -9.76
N PRO A 68 2.80 16.99 -8.56
CA PRO A 68 1.53 16.29 -8.39
C PRO A 68 0.36 16.94 -9.15
N ALA A 69 0.42 18.26 -9.39
CA ALA A 69 -0.65 18.96 -10.10
C ALA A 69 -0.65 18.68 -11.61
N GLY A 70 0.50 18.25 -12.15
CA GLY A 70 0.68 17.91 -13.56
C GLY A 70 0.64 16.41 -13.85
N LEU A 71 0.19 15.57 -12.91
CA LEU A 71 0.15 14.11 -13.09
C LEU A 71 -0.88 13.73 -14.17
N ASP A 72 -0.39 13.47 -15.38
CA ASP A 72 -1.20 13.00 -16.50
C ASP A 72 -1.21 11.46 -16.62
N GLU A 73 -2.05 10.94 -17.52
CA GLU A 73 -2.23 9.49 -17.72
C GLU A 73 -0.92 8.79 -18.15
N ALA A 74 -0.12 9.45 -18.99
CA ALA A 74 1.15 8.89 -19.49
C ALA A 74 2.20 8.80 -18.37
N THR A 75 2.26 9.81 -17.51
CA THR A 75 3.13 9.82 -16.33
C THR A 75 2.67 8.77 -15.33
N LEU A 76 1.36 8.65 -15.09
CA LEU A 76 0.80 7.62 -14.23
C LEU A 76 1.13 6.20 -14.74
N ASP A 77 1.01 5.94 -16.04
CA ASP A 77 1.37 4.65 -16.64
C ASP A 77 2.86 4.33 -16.44
N GLY A 78 3.74 5.32 -16.63
CA GLY A 78 5.17 5.17 -16.36
C GLY A 78 5.45 4.83 -14.90
N LEU A 79 4.78 5.49 -13.96
CA LEU A 79 4.94 5.24 -12.53
C LEU A 79 4.41 3.87 -12.12
N LEU A 80 3.25 3.46 -12.63
CA LEU A 80 2.69 2.13 -12.39
C LEU A 80 3.59 1.04 -12.97
N ALA A 81 4.18 1.24 -14.15
CA ALA A 81 5.14 0.30 -14.72
C ALA A 81 6.40 0.16 -13.86
N ILE A 82 6.97 1.27 -13.37
CA ILE A 82 8.12 1.25 -12.45
C ILE A 82 7.77 0.53 -11.13
N ALA A 83 6.56 0.73 -10.62
CA ALA A 83 6.09 0.09 -9.40
C ALA A 83 5.69 -1.39 -9.59
N GLY A 84 5.75 -1.93 -10.82
CA GLY A 84 5.28 -3.29 -11.13
C GLY A 84 3.76 -3.46 -11.07
N LEU A 85 3.02 -2.35 -11.08
CA LEU A 85 1.55 -2.27 -11.00
C LEU A 85 0.89 -2.07 -12.37
N GLY A 86 1.68 -1.80 -13.41
CA GLY A 86 1.18 -1.63 -14.77
C GLY A 86 0.72 -2.95 -15.39
N GLY A 87 -0.55 -3.01 -15.78
CA GLY A 87 -1.10 -4.05 -16.65
C GLY A 87 -1.16 -3.57 -18.11
N GLY A 88 -1.16 -4.51 -19.05
CA GLY A 88 -1.32 -4.19 -20.47
C GLY A 88 -2.65 -3.46 -20.74
N GLY A 89 -2.64 -2.50 -21.67
CA GLY A 89 -3.85 -1.82 -22.12
C GLY A 89 -4.51 -0.89 -21.09
N GLY A 90 -3.72 -0.29 -20.17
CA GLY A 90 -4.24 0.64 -19.15
C GLY A 90 -4.87 -0.03 -17.94
N THR A 91 -4.71 -1.35 -17.80
CA THR A 91 -5.20 -2.10 -16.63
C THR A 91 -4.22 -2.00 -15.46
N LEU A 92 -4.70 -2.20 -14.24
CA LEU A 92 -3.88 -2.30 -13.03
C LEU A 92 -3.64 -3.77 -12.69
N GLN A 93 -2.38 -4.14 -12.48
CA GLN A 93 -2.03 -5.44 -11.93
C GLN A 93 -1.71 -5.28 -10.44
N VAL A 94 -2.71 -5.48 -9.59
CA VAL A 94 -2.55 -5.36 -8.14
C VAL A 94 -1.88 -6.65 -7.60
N PRO A 95 -0.77 -6.55 -6.88
CA PRO A 95 -0.09 -7.72 -6.33
C PRO A 95 -0.85 -8.31 -5.14
N ASP A 96 -0.73 -9.61 -4.94
CA ASP A 96 -1.31 -10.31 -3.78
C ASP A 96 -0.72 -9.82 -2.44
N ARG A 97 0.54 -9.35 -2.48
CA ARG A 97 1.23 -8.75 -1.32
C ARG A 97 1.41 -7.25 -1.55
N MET A 98 0.88 -6.47 -0.62
CA MET A 98 0.87 -5.01 -0.68
C MET A 98 1.99 -4.34 0.11
N ALA A 99 2.94 -5.09 0.70
CA ALA A 99 3.95 -4.53 1.59
C ALA A 99 4.85 -3.52 0.85
N GLU A 100 5.33 -3.90 -0.33
CA GLU A 100 6.21 -3.11 -1.18
C GLU A 100 5.50 -1.87 -1.73
N VAL A 101 4.25 -2.03 -2.14
CA VAL A 101 3.39 -0.92 -2.61
C VAL A 101 3.15 0.08 -1.47
N ASN A 102 2.79 -0.40 -0.29
CA ASN A 102 2.54 0.45 0.88
C ASN A 102 3.82 1.18 1.30
N ALA A 103 4.98 0.52 1.29
CA ALA A 103 6.27 1.14 1.63
C ALA A 103 6.66 2.23 0.62
N LEU A 104 6.48 1.97 -0.68
CA LEU A 104 6.73 2.96 -1.72
C LEU A 104 5.82 4.18 -1.55
N LEU A 105 4.51 3.96 -1.36
CA LEU A 105 3.56 5.04 -1.10
C LEU A 105 3.92 5.80 0.18
N ASP A 106 4.43 5.10 1.21
CA ASP A 106 4.84 5.75 2.45
C ASP A 106 6.08 6.64 2.27
N ALA A 107 6.98 6.28 1.36
CA ALA A 107 8.21 7.01 1.12
C ALA A 107 8.05 8.26 0.23
N VAL A 108 7.00 8.33 -0.61
CA VAL A 108 6.80 9.48 -1.51
C VAL A 108 6.18 10.70 -0.80
N PRO A 109 6.40 11.93 -1.32
CA PRO A 109 5.78 13.14 -0.76
C PRO A 109 4.26 13.04 -0.69
N ARG A 110 3.66 13.56 0.39
CA ARG A 110 2.21 13.48 0.66
C ARG A 110 1.35 13.93 -0.53
N ALA A 111 1.67 15.07 -1.14
CA ALA A 111 0.90 15.59 -2.26
C ALA A 111 0.93 14.65 -3.48
N LEU A 112 2.07 14.01 -3.75
CA LEU A 112 2.19 13.01 -4.81
C LEU A 112 1.42 11.74 -4.45
N ARG A 113 1.52 11.27 -3.20
CA ARG A 113 0.75 10.12 -2.70
C ARG A 113 -0.75 10.31 -2.91
N GLU A 114 -1.28 11.47 -2.56
CA GLU A 114 -2.69 11.81 -2.73
C GLU A 114 -3.10 11.82 -4.21
N ALA A 115 -2.29 12.47 -5.07
CA ALA A 115 -2.54 12.51 -6.51
C ALA A 115 -2.53 11.10 -7.14
N LEU A 116 -1.56 10.25 -6.77
CA LEU A 116 -1.47 8.86 -7.23
C LEU A 116 -2.69 8.04 -6.81
N LEU A 117 -3.08 8.11 -5.54
CA LEU A 117 -4.24 7.36 -5.02
C LEU A 117 -5.54 7.80 -5.69
N ALA A 118 -5.73 9.11 -5.91
CA ALA A 118 -6.88 9.64 -6.62
C ALA A 118 -6.92 9.16 -8.08
N ALA A 119 -5.79 9.20 -8.78
CA ALA A 119 -5.71 8.79 -10.19
C ALA A 119 -5.92 7.27 -10.36
N VAL A 120 -5.41 6.45 -9.44
CA VAL A 120 -5.67 5.00 -9.40
C VAL A 120 -7.15 4.72 -9.12
N LEU A 121 -7.77 5.43 -8.18
CA LEU A 121 -9.19 5.27 -7.88
C LEU A 121 -10.07 5.66 -9.07
N ASP A 122 -9.77 6.79 -9.73
CA ASP A 122 -10.44 7.19 -10.97
C ASP A 122 -10.40 6.05 -11.99
N ARG A 123 -9.20 5.54 -12.28
CA ARG A 123 -9.00 4.43 -13.21
C ARG A 123 -9.78 3.16 -12.85
N LEU A 124 -9.90 2.82 -11.57
CA LEU A 124 -10.66 1.64 -11.11
C LEU A 124 -12.19 1.80 -11.21
N THR A 125 -12.68 3.03 -11.30
CA THR A 125 -14.12 3.34 -11.31
C THR A 125 -14.69 3.74 -12.67
N ARG A 126 -13.84 3.79 -13.71
CA ARG A 126 -14.24 4.04 -15.11
C ARG A 126 -14.84 2.81 -15.78
#